data_AF-A0A954WU36-F1
#
_entry.id   AF-A0A954WU36-F1
#
_cell.length_a   1.000
_cell.length_b   1.000
_cell.length_c   1.000
_cell.angle_alpha   90.00
_cell.angle_beta   90.00
_cell.angle_gamma   90.00
#
_symmetry.space_group_name_H-M   'P 1'
#
loop_
_entity.id
_entity.type
_entity.pdbx_description
1 polymer ?
#
loop_
_entity_poly.entity_id
_entity_poly.type
_entity_poly.pdbx_seq_one_letter_code
_entity_poly.pdbx_strand_id
1 'polypeptide(L)'
;MRDVQPSILLTHSPQDYMEDHMNAARLAITSAFSRCMPNFPVTPIRVTTEQPVAIYHAQPHGNVDGLRRPVRPDLVVDISSTIDRKVTMLAMHKSQKEWLDQSQGMDSYTDSMKALCQQIGEFANRPFGEGWRRHSHLGFADEDFDPLGEALGELVVPVQTS
;
A
#
# COMPACT_ATOMS: atom_id res chain seq x y z
N MET A 1 4.70 15.21 -3.24
CA MET A 1 3.65 15.38 -4.25
C MET A 1 4.05 16.35 -5.35
N ARG A 2 4.19 17.66 -5.11
CA ARG A 2 4.50 18.64 -6.19
C ARG A 2 5.84 18.43 -6.90
N ASP A 3 6.88 17.99 -6.19
CA ASP A 3 8.20 17.75 -6.79
C ASP A 3 8.25 16.45 -7.58
N VAL A 4 7.74 15.37 -6.99
CA VAL A 4 7.80 14.02 -7.56
C VAL A 4 6.78 13.84 -8.67
N GLN A 5 5.61 14.49 -8.57
CA GLN A 5 4.48 14.35 -9.50
C GLN A 5 4.17 12.88 -9.84
N PRO A 6 3.90 12.03 -8.83
CA PRO A 6 3.75 10.61 -9.07
C PRO A 6 2.44 10.31 -9.81
N SER A 7 2.49 9.38 -10.77
CA SER A 7 1.28 8.77 -11.35
C SER A 7 0.66 7.71 -10.43
N ILE A 8 1.45 7.09 -9.57
CA ILE A 8 1.01 6.07 -8.59
C ILE A 8 1.38 6.52 -7.18
N LEU A 9 0.40 6.59 -6.28
CA LEU A 9 0.61 6.80 -4.85
C LEU A 9 0.19 5.54 -4.08
N LEU A 10 1.18 4.82 -3.55
CA LEU A 10 0.95 3.71 -2.63
C LEU A 10 0.92 4.23 -1.20
N THR A 11 -0.11 3.89 -0.43
CA THR A 11 -0.24 4.35 0.97
C THR A 11 -0.91 3.31 1.87
N HIS A 12 -0.96 3.60 3.16
CA HIS A 12 -1.52 2.71 4.18
C HIS A 12 -3.03 2.52 3.99
N SER A 13 -3.55 1.45 4.59
CA SER A 13 -5.00 1.22 4.71
C SER A 13 -5.67 2.38 5.47
N PRO A 14 -6.86 2.85 5.04
CA PRO A 14 -7.66 3.80 5.82
C PRO A 14 -8.33 3.15 7.04
N GLN A 15 -8.25 1.82 7.17
CA GLN A 15 -8.79 1.02 8.26
C GLN A 15 -7.70 0.07 8.73
N ASP A 16 -7.08 0.35 9.87
CA ASP A 16 -5.96 -0.43 10.41
C ASP A 16 -6.11 -0.47 11.95
N TYR A 17 -5.34 -1.33 12.63
CA TYR A 17 -5.28 -1.33 14.09
C TYR A 17 -4.45 -0.16 14.63
N MET A 18 -3.51 0.36 13.84
CA MET A 18 -2.65 1.49 14.23
C MET A 18 -3.17 2.81 13.72
N GLU A 19 -3.44 3.73 14.65
CA GLU A 19 -3.86 5.10 14.34
C GLU A 19 -2.87 5.84 13.44
N ASP A 20 -1.57 5.64 13.64
CA ASP A 20 -0.54 6.28 12.82
C ASP A 20 -0.59 5.84 11.35
N HIS A 21 -0.96 4.59 11.06
CA HIS A 21 -1.15 4.12 9.70
C HIS A 21 -2.31 4.87 9.04
N MET A 22 -3.44 4.98 9.75
CA MET A 22 -4.62 5.68 9.25
C MET A 22 -4.38 7.19 9.09
N ASN A 23 -3.65 7.81 10.01
CA ASN A 23 -3.27 9.21 9.92
C ASN A 23 -2.31 9.47 8.75
N ALA A 24 -1.32 8.59 8.54
CA ALA A 24 -0.45 8.67 7.37
C ALA A 24 -1.22 8.55 6.05
N ALA A 25 -2.20 7.64 5.97
CA ALA A 25 -3.09 7.52 4.81
C ALA A 25 -3.87 8.82 4.57
N ARG A 26 -4.48 9.41 5.61
CA ARG A 26 -5.22 10.69 5.52
C ARG A 26 -4.33 11.83 5.02
N LEU A 27 -3.10 11.92 5.53
CA LEU A 27 -2.12 12.92 5.10
C LEU A 27 -1.72 12.73 3.64
N ALA A 28 -1.45 11.48 3.22
CA ALA A 28 -1.10 11.15 1.85
C ALA A 28 -2.22 11.54 0.87
N ILE A 29 -3.46 11.15 1.15
CA ILE A 29 -4.65 11.49 0.34
C ILE A 29 -4.84 13.01 0.27
N THR A 30 -4.76 13.69 1.42
CA THR A 30 -4.90 15.16 1.48
C THR A 30 -3.82 15.84 0.63
N SER A 31 -2.58 15.37 0.72
CA SER A 31 -1.46 15.92 -0.07
C SER A 31 -1.62 15.68 -1.57
N ALA A 32 -2.23 14.56 -1.95
CA ALA A 32 -2.54 14.25 -3.34
C ALA A 32 -3.66 15.15 -3.86
N PHE A 33 -4.71 15.36 -3.06
CA PHE A 33 -5.83 16.22 -3.45
C PHE A 33 -5.41 17.69 -3.56
N SER A 34 -4.63 18.19 -2.60
CA SER A 34 -4.19 19.59 -2.57
C SER A 34 -3.03 19.92 -3.52
N ARG A 35 -2.51 18.94 -4.27
CA ARG A 35 -1.34 19.11 -5.15
C ARG A 35 -1.55 20.19 -6.23
N CYS A 36 -2.78 20.32 -6.73
CA CYS A 36 -3.16 21.30 -7.76
C CYS A 36 -3.66 22.64 -7.18
N MET A 37 -3.79 22.77 -5.86
CA MET A 37 -4.40 23.95 -5.23
C MET A 37 -3.38 25.08 -4.99
N PRO A 38 -3.46 26.23 -5.68
CA PRO A 38 -2.48 27.32 -5.51
C PRO A 38 -2.54 27.94 -4.11
N ASN A 39 -3.72 27.94 -3.50
CA ASN A 39 -3.98 28.49 -2.17
C ASN A 39 -3.57 27.53 -1.03
N PHE A 40 -3.07 26.33 -1.33
CA PHE A 40 -2.52 25.43 -0.32
C PHE A 40 -1.00 25.69 -0.20
N PRO A 41 -0.55 26.39 0.88
CA PRO A 41 0.85 26.72 1.05
C PRO A 41 1.67 25.47 1.34
N VAL A 42 2.88 25.40 0.79
CA VAL A 42 3.84 24.32 1.03
C VAL A 42 5.22 24.92 1.29
N THR A 43 6.00 24.27 2.15
CA THR A 43 7.38 24.68 2.49
C THR A 43 8.33 23.53 2.18
N PRO A 44 9.39 23.75 1.37
CA PRO A 44 9.64 24.95 0.57
C PRO A 44 8.55 25.17 -0.50
N ILE A 45 8.41 26.40 -1.00
CA ILE A 45 7.42 26.73 -2.03
C ILE A 45 7.67 25.87 -3.27
N ARG A 46 6.59 25.31 -3.81
CA ARG A 46 6.56 24.51 -5.05
C ARG A 46 5.34 24.85 -5.88
N VAL A 47 5.55 24.91 -7.19
CA VAL A 47 4.49 25.08 -8.19
C VAL A 47 3.51 23.93 -8.08
N THR A 48 2.22 24.22 -8.21
CA THR A 48 1.17 23.21 -8.26
C THR A 48 1.35 22.29 -9.45
N THR A 49 0.81 21.09 -9.37
CA THR A 49 0.78 20.15 -10.49
C THR A 49 -0.63 19.63 -10.68
N GLU A 50 -1.02 19.42 -11.93
CA GLU A 50 -2.27 18.76 -12.32
C GLU A 50 -2.03 17.31 -12.76
N GLN A 51 -0.80 16.80 -12.64
CA GLN A 51 -0.45 15.43 -12.98
C GLN A 51 -1.47 14.45 -12.37
N PRO A 52 -2.15 13.62 -13.19
CA PRO A 52 -3.05 12.59 -12.70
C PRO A 52 -2.32 11.62 -11.77
N VAL A 53 -3.00 11.22 -10.69
CA VAL A 53 -2.46 10.26 -9.71
C VAL A 53 -3.52 9.23 -9.35
N ALA A 54 -3.19 7.96 -9.46
CA ALA A 54 -3.99 6.87 -8.91
C ALA A 54 -3.45 6.49 -7.53
N ILE A 55 -4.35 6.35 -6.55
CA ILE A 55 -3.99 6.02 -5.17
C ILE A 55 -4.40 4.58 -4.88
N TYR A 56 -3.48 3.79 -4.33
CA TYR A 56 -3.74 2.40 -3.94
C TYR A 56 -3.41 2.24 -2.45
N HIS A 57 -4.39 1.73 -1.71
CA HIS A 57 -4.27 1.44 -0.29
C HIS A 57 -3.77 0.01 -0.11
N ALA A 58 -2.67 -0.15 0.59
CA ALA A 58 -2.18 -1.45 1.02
C ALA A 58 -3.20 -2.14 1.94
N GLN A 59 -3.07 -3.46 2.07
CA GLN A 59 -3.72 -4.22 3.14
C GLN A 59 -3.30 -3.68 4.52
N PRO A 60 -4.23 -3.62 5.49
CA PRO A 60 -3.86 -3.34 6.86
C PRO A 60 -3.01 -4.47 7.45
N HIS A 61 -2.31 -4.15 8.53
CA HIS A 61 -1.55 -5.17 9.25
C HIS A 61 -2.46 -6.34 9.66
N GLY A 62 -1.98 -7.57 9.45
CA GLY A 62 -2.76 -8.77 9.73
C GLY A 62 -3.92 -9.04 8.76
N ASN A 63 -4.06 -8.27 7.66
CA ASN A 63 -5.17 -8.36 6.71
C ASN A 63 -6.57 -8.11 7.33
N VAL A 64 -6.62 -7.46 8.49
CA VAL A 64 -7.85 -7.14 9.24
C VAL A 64 -7.87 -5.68 9.68
N ASP A 65 -9.06 -5.14 9.93
CA ASP A 65 -9.20 -3.80 10.50
C ASP A 65 -9.01 -3.78 12.03
N GLY A 66 -9.09 -2.59 12.65
CA GLY A 66 -8.97 -2.43 14.10
C GLY A 66 -10.02 -3.16 14.94
N LEU A 67 -11.07 -3.71 14.34
CA LEU A 67 -12.08 -4.54 14.99
C LEU A 67 -11.92 -6.03 14.64
N ARG A 68 -10.80 -6.41 14.00
CA ARG A 68 -10.46 -7.78 13.57
C ARG A 68 -11.37 -8.32 12.46
N ARG A 69 -12.02 -7.44 11.68
CA ARG A 69 -12.80 -7.85 10.52
C ARG A 69 -11.87 -7.98 9.32
N PRO A 70 -11.95 -9.08 8.53
CA PRO A 70 -11.15 -9.23 7.32
C PRO A 70 -11.33 -8.06 6.35
N VAL A 71 -10.23 -7.55 5.83
CA VAL A 71 -10.23 -6.52 4.79
C VAL A 71 -9.89 -7.19 3.47
N ARG A 72 -10.82 -7.12 2.52
CA ARG A 72 -10.68 -7.72 1.20
C ARG A 72 -9.97 -6.77 0.23
N PRO A 73 -8.93 -7.21 -0.50
CA PRO A 73 -8.33 -6.42 -1.56
C PRO A 73 -9.22 -6.37 -2.82
N ASP A 74 -9.07 -5.31 -3.62
CA ASP A 74 -9.70 -5.21 -4.94
C ASP A 74 -8.84 -5.89 -6.02
N LEU A 75 -7.52 -5.84 -5.84
CA LEU A 75 -6.53 -6.48 -6.70
C LEU A 75 -5.38 -7.06 -5.86
N VAL A 76 -4.74 -8.07 -6.42
CA VAL A 76 -3.52 -8.68 -5.86
C VAL A 76 -2.39 -8.51 -6.87
N VAL A 77 -1.23 -8.07 -6.39
CA VAL A 77 0.02 -8.10 -7.14
C VAL A 77 0.76 -9.39 -6.80
N ASP A 78 1.04 -10.24 -7.79
CA ASP A 78 1.87 -11.43 -7.62
C ASP A 78 3.32 -11.04 -7.34
N ILE A 79 3.76 -11.31 -6.11
CA ILE A 79 5.12 -11.03 -5.66
C ILE A 79 5.97 -12.30 -5.50
N SER A 80 5.51 -13.44 -6.02
CA SER A 80 6.17 -14.74 -5.82
C SER A 80 7.62 -14.74 -6.29
N SER A 81 7.92 -14.06 -7.40
CA SER A 81 9.29 -13.92 -7.92
C SER A 81 10.19 -12.99 -7.10
N THR A 82 9.63 -12.21 -6.17
CA THR A 82 10.34 -11.17 -5.40
C THR A 82 10.22 -11.32 -3.89
N ILE A 83 9.55 -12.37 -3.40
CA ILE A 83 9.30 -12.59 -1.97
C ILE A 83 10.59 -12.65 -1.15
N ASP A 84 11.64 -13.31 -1.65
CA ASP A 84 12.93 -13.42 -0.93
C ASP A 84 13.65 -12.07 -0.84
N ARG A 85 13.48 -11.21 -1.85
CA ARG A 85 13.99 -9.83 -1.80
C ARG A 85 13.23 -9.01 -0.76
N LYS A 86 11.91 -9.17 -0.66
CA LYS A 86 11.08 -8.53 0.38
C LYS A 86 11.52 -8.97 1.79
N VAL A 87 11.77 -10.26 1.99
CA VAL A 87 12.32 -10.79 3.25
C VAL A 87 13.66 -10.13 3.58
N THR A 88 14.57 -10.08 2.60
CA THR A 88 15.89 -9.46 2.77
C THR A 88 15.78 -7.98 3.15
N MET A 89 14.90 -7.22 2.48
CA MET A 89 14.65 -5.80 2.79
C MET A 89 14.09 -5.61 4.20
N LEU A 90 13.15 -6.47 4.61
CA LEU A 90 12.56 -6.42 5.94
C LEU A 90 13.60 -6.75 7.03
N ALA A 91 14.51 -7.69 6.78
CA ALA A 91 15.60 -8.06 7.68
C ALA A 91 16.63 -6.93 7.91
N MET A 92 16.69 -5.90 7.06
CA MET A 92 17.61 -4.77 7.26
C MET A 92 17.21 -3.84 8.42
N HIS A 93 15.98 -3.94 8.95
CA HIS A 93 15.51 -3.14 10.08
C HIS A 93 16.00 -3.74 11.41
N LYS A 94 17.32 -3.73 11.63
CA LYS A 94 18.00 -4.45 12.72
C LYS A 94 17.47 -4.12 14.12
N SER A 95 17.24 -2.85 14.43
CA SER A 95 16.71 -2.44 15.75
C SER A 95 15.28 -2.95 15.99
N GLN A 96 14.47 -3.05 14.93
CA GLN A 96 13.13 -3.62 14.98
C GLN A 96 13.20 -5.14 15.19
N LYS A 97 14.11 -5.81 14.48
CA LYS A 97 14.39 -7.24 14.64
C LYS A 97 14.81 -7.56 16.08
N GLU A 98 15.78 -6.84 16.62
CA GLU A 98 16.30 -7.06 17.98
C GLU A 98 15.22 -6.91 19.05
N TRP A 99 14.32 -5.93 18.92
CA TRP A 99 13.21 -5.74 19.85
C TRP A 99 12.15 -6.85 19.73
N LEU A 100 11.85 -7.31 18.51
CA LEU A 100 10.91 -8.41 18.27
C LEU A 100 11.48 -9.76 18.68
N ASP A 101 12.76 -10.02 18.42
CA ASP A 101 13.45 -11.25 18.81
C ASP A 101 13.46 -11.39 20.34
N GLN A 102 13.63 -10.29 21.09
CA GLN A 102 13.59 -10.27 22.55
C GLN A 102 12.19 -10.44 23.14
N SER A 103 11.14 -10.03 22.42
CA SER A 103 9.76 -10.03 22.93
C SER A 103 8.88 -11.17 22.39
N GLN A 104 9.22 -11.75 21.24
CA GLN A 104 8.39 -12.70 20.47
C GLN A 104 9.17 -13.87 19.84
N GLY A 105 10.50 -13.93 20.03
CA GLY A 105 11.37 -15.00 19.48
C GLY A 105 11.88 -14.74 18.06
N MET A 106 13.05 -15.33 17.73
CA MET A 106 13.76 -15.10 16.46
C MET A 106 12.92 -15.48 15.23
N ASP A 107 12.97 -14.61 14.21
CA ASP A 107 12.41 -14.78 12.86
C ASP A 107 10.87 -14.80 12.74
N SER A 108 10.14 -14.57 13.85
CA SER A 108 8.66 -14.58 13.86
C SER A 108 8.03 -13.56 12.90
N TYR A 109 8.67 -12.41 12.68
CA TYR A 109 8.09 -11.31 11.92
C TYR A 109 8.28 -11.43 10.40
N THR A 110 9.40 -12.00 9.93
CA THR A 110 9.60 -12.30 8.51
C THR A 110 8.70 -13.45 8.06
N ASP A 111 8.52 -14.47 8.91
CA ASP A 111 7.60 -15.57 8.64
C ASP A 111 6.15 -15.11 8.69
N SER A 112 5.80 -14.25 9.65
CA SER A 112 4.48 -13.60 9.69
C SER A 112 4.22 -12.80 8.41
N MET A 113 5.19 -12.01 7.94
CA MET A 113 5.05 -11.27 6.68
C MET A 113 4.80 -12.21 5.49
N LYS A 114 5.55 -13.32 5.39
CA LYS A 114 5.35 -14.32 4.32
C LYS A 114 3.97 -14.96 4.41
N ALA A 115 3.53 -15.35 5.61
CA ALA A 115 2.21 -15.93 5.83
C ALA A 115 1.08 -14.96 5.45
N LEU A 116 1.20 -13.67 5.79
CA LEU A 116 0.24 -12.65 5.36
C LEU A 116 0.21 -12.47 3.84
N CYS A 117 1.37 -12.55 3.17
CA CYS A 117 1.43 -12.53 1.71
C CYS A 117 0.81 -13.78 1.08
N GLN A 118 0.94 -14.96 1.70
CA GLN A 118 0.30 -16.19 1.23
C GLN A 118 -1.22 -16.07 1.28
N GLN A 119 -1.77 -15.63 2.42
CA GLN A 119 -3.22 -15.39 2.58
C GLN A 119 -3.79 -14.47 1.50
N ILE A 120 -3.03 -13.46 1.10
CA ILE A 120 -3.46 -12.55 0.03
C ILE A 120 -3.29 -13.18 -1.36
N GLY A 121 -2.23 -13.96 -1.57
CA GLY A 121 -2.02 -14.72 -2.81
C GLY A 121 -3.18 -15.67 -3.13
N GLU A 122 -3.86 -16.22 -2.11
CA GLU A 122 -5.03 -17.09 -2.28
C GLU A 122 -6.16 -16.43 -3.07
N PHE A 123 -6.40 -15.12 -2.91
CA PHE A 123 -7.42 -14.38 -3.68
C PHE A 123 -7.16 -14.34 -5.19
N ALA A 124 -5.93 -14.64 -5.61
CA ALA A 124 -5.48 -14.61 -7.00
C ALA A 124 -4.92 -15.95 -7.51
N ASN A 125 -5.04 -17.03 -6.72
CA ASN A 125 -4.38 -18.30 -7.00
C ASN A 125 -2.87 -18.12 -7.27
N ARG A 126 -2.19 -17.37 -6.41
CA ARG A 126 -0.74 -17.14 -6.44
C ARG A 126 -0.10 -17.56 -5.11
N PRO A 127 1.16 -18.04 -5.13
CA PRO A 127 1.87 -18.41 -3.90
C PRO A 127 2.01 -17.25 -2.90
N PHE A 128 2.33 -16.05 -3.39
CA PHE A 128 2.46 -14.86 -2.55
C PHE A 128 1.88 -13.64 -3.27
N GLY A 129 1.07 -12.86 -2.58
CA GLY A 129 0.45 -11.65 -3.10
C GLY A 129 0.57 -10.45 -2.16
N GLU A 130 0.59 -9.25 -2.74
CA GLU A 130 0.30 -8.00 -2.03
C GLU A 130 -1.05 -7.46 -2.47
N GLY A 131 -1.89 -7.16 -1.48
CA GLY A 131 -3.28 -6.78 -1.71
C GLY A 131 -3.41 -5.27 -1.71
N TRP A 132 -4.18 -4.76 -2.66
CA TRP A 132 -4.40 -3.34 -2.83
C TRP A 132 -5.89 -3.06 -3.04
N ARG A 133 -6.33 -1.91 -2.52
CA ARG A 133 -7.65 -1.33 -2.83
C ARG A 133 -7.47 0.00 -3.53
N ARG A 134 -8.19 0.21 -4.63
CA ARG A 134 -8.07 1.44 -5.41
C ARG A 134 -8.91 2.53 -4.74
N HIS A 135 -8.31 3.69 -4.49
CA HIS A 135 -9.03 4.84 -3.96
C HIS A 135 -9.98 5.42 -5.03
N SER A 136 -11.00 6.16 -4.60
CA SER A 136 -11.86 6.91 -5.53
C SER A 136 -11.02 7.83 -6.42
N HIS A 137 -11.31 7.84 -7.72
CA HIS A 137 -10.59 8.68 -8.69
C HIS A 137 -10.97 10.17 -8.58
N LEU A 138 -12.10 10.49 -7.94
CA LEU A 138 -12.66 11.84 -7.88
C LEU A 138 -11.68 12.87 -7.30
N GLY A 139 -11.27 13.82 -8.13
CA GLY A 139 -10.29 14.86 -7.76
C GLY A 139 -8.82 14.43 -7.87
N PHE A 140 -8.55 13.22 -8.36
CA PHE A 140 -7.20 12.67 -8.49
C PHE A 140 -6.84 12.32 -9.93
N ALA A 141 -7.73 11.66 -10.67
CA ALA A 141 -7.54 11.26 -12.06
C ALA A 141 -8.87 10.91 -12.74
N ASP A 142 -8.80 10.53 -14.02
CA ASP A 142 -9.92 9.94 -14.75
C ASP A 142 -10.27 8.55 -14.17
N GLU A 143 -11.51 8.10 -14.38
CA GLU A 143 -12.05 6.86 -13.79
C GLU A 143 -11.25 5.61 -14.19
N ASP A 144 -10.84 5.54 -15.45
CA ASP A 144 -10.10 4.44 -16.07
C ASP A 144 -8.57 4.56 -15.92
N PHE A 145 -8.06 5.61 -15.28
CA PHE A 145 -6.62 5.83 -15.11
C PHE A 145 -5.95 4.79 -14.18
N ASP A 146 -5.41 3.70 -14.75
CA ASP A 146 -4.80 2.57 -14.03
C ASP A 146 -3.30 2.38 -14.32
N PRO A 147 -2.45 3.32 -13.87
CA PRO A 147 -1.00 3.24 -14.10
C PRO A 147 -0.32 2.06 -13.41
N LEU A 148 -0.92 1.49 -12.35
CA LEU A 148 -0.37 0.28 -11.70
C LEU A 148 -0.55 -0.95 -12.57
N GLY A 149 -1.74 -1.13 -13.15
CA GLY A 149 -2.04 -2.18 -14.13
C GLY A 149 -1.13 -2.07 -15.36
N GLU A 150 -0.95 -0.87 -15.90
CA GLU A 150 -0.03 -0.62 -17.01
C GLU A 150 1.42 -0.97 -16.69
N ALA A 151 1.89 -0.64 -15.48
CA ALA A 151 3.28 -0.85 -15.08
C ALA A 151 3.61 -2.33 -14.78
N LEU A 152 2.65 -3.08 -14.24
CA LEU A 152 2.88 -4.44 -13.74
C LEU A 152 2.26 -5.55 -14.61
N GLY A 153 1.35 -5.20 -15.53
CA GLY A 153 0.74 -6.13 -16.48
C GLY A 153 0.11 -7.34 -15.80
N GLU A 154 0.49 -8.54 -16.26
CA GLU A 154 -0.06 -9.82 -15.80
C GLU A 154 0.19 -10.14 -14.32
N LEU A 155 1.08 -9.39 -13.66
CA LEU A 155 1.29 -9.53 -12.21
C LEU A 155 0.11 -8.97 -11.40
N VAL A 156 -0.71 -8.09 -11.98
CA VAL A 156 -1.91 -7.54 -11.34
C VAL A 156 -3.09 -8.45 -11.65
N VAL A 157 -3.66 -9.06 -10.61
CA VAL A 157 -4.81 -9.95 -10.69
C VAL A 157 -6.00 -9.31 -9.96
N PRO A 158 -7.05 -8.89 -10.68
CA PRO A 158 -8.28 -8.39 -10.06
C PRO A 158 -8.96 -9.48 -9.22
N VAL A 159 -9.44 -9.11 -8.04
CA VAL A 159 -10.14 -10.02 -7.13
C VAL A 159 -11.64 -9.97 -7.42
N GLN A 160 -12.15 -10.99 -8.12
CA GLN A 160 -13.57 -11.08 -8.50
C GLN A 160 -14.50 -10.94 -7.29
N THR A 161 -15.32 -9.90 -7.21
CA THR A 161 -16.41 -9.83 -6.24
C THR A 161 -17.50 -10.82 -6.64
N SER A 162 -17.77 -11.79 -5.75
CA SER A 162 -18.92 -12.71 -5.83
C SER A 162 -20.24 -11.96 -5.65
#